data_AF-A0A7C4CKR0-F1
#
_entry.id   AF-A0A7C4CKR0-F1
#
_cell.length_a   1.000
_cell.length_b   1.000
_cell.length_c   1.000
_cell.angle_alpha   90.00
_cell.angle_beta   90.00
_cell.angle_gamma   90.00
#
_symmetry.space_group_name_H-M   'P 1'
#
loop_
_entity.id
_entity.type
_entity.pdbx_description
1 polymer ?
#
loop_
_entity_poly.entity_id
_entity_poly.type
_entity_poly.pdbx_seq_one_letter_code
_entity_poly.pdbx_strand_id
1 'polypeptide(L)' 'MPMILLTTSHRPTRRIRSLCNDLARSIPGLKRVNRGKMSLLEIAEKTLEMGAEKFIVVDRWKG' A
#
# COMPACT_ATOMS: atom_id res chain seq x y z
N MET A 1 -15.50 7.07 6.29
CA MET A 1 -14.83 6.96 4.97
C MET A 1 -14.28 5.55 4.84
N PRO A 2 -14.36 4.92 3.66
CA PRO A 2 -13.89 3.55 3.48
C PRO A 2 -12.36 3.46 3.64
N MET A 3 -11.89 2.39 4.28
CA MET A 3 -10.47 2.11 4.43
C MET A 3 -9.90 1.56 3.12
N ILE A 4 -8.68 1.99 2.77
CA ILE A 4 -7.97 1.53 1.56
C ILE A 4 -6.58 1.09 1.98
N LEU A 5 -6.17 -0.12 1.60
CA LEU A 5 -4.81 -0.61 1.85
C LEU A 5 -3.84 0.01 0.84
N LEU A 6 -2.76 0.63 1.32
CA LEU A 6 -1.66 1.11 0.49
C LEU A 6 -0.43 0.25 0.71
N THR A 7 0.11 -0.32 -0.36
CA THR A 7 1.42 -0.98 -0.33
C THR A 7 2.24 -0.62 -1.55
N THR A 8 3.44 -1.18 -1.63
CA THR A 8 4.37 -0.97 -2.75
C THR A 8 4.57 -2.25 -3.55
N SER A 9 5.30 -2.17 -4.66
CA SER A 9 5.96 -3.35 -5.23
C SER A 9 7.07 -3.88 -4.32
N HIS A 10 7.58 -5.08 -4.60
CA HIS A 10 8.69 -5.65 -3.83
C HIS A 10 9.95 -4.80 -3.95
N ARG A 11 10.70 -4.69 -2.85
CA ARG A 11 11.96 -3.94 -2.75
C ARG A 11 11.80 -2.46 -3.20
N PRO A 12 10.90 -1.68 -2.57
CA PRO A 12 10.69 -0.29 -2.93
C PRO A 12 11.93 0.56 -2.62
N THR A 13 12.12 1.62 -3.40
CA THR A 13 13.18 2.62 -3.15
C THR A 13 12.82 3.50 -1.95
N ARG A 14 13.80 4.28 -1.47
CA ARG A 14 13.55 5.29 -0.41
C ARG A 14 12.51 6.33 -0.84
N ARG A 15 12.51 6.76 -2.11
CA ARG A 15 11.57 7.76 -2.63
C ARG A 15 10.14 7.23 -2.65
N ILE A 16 9.93 6.01 -3.13
CA ILE A 16 8.60 5.37 -3.10
C ILE A 16 8.07 5.20 -1.68
N ARG A 17 8.93 4.85 -0.72
CA ARG A 17 8.54 4.79 0.70
C ARG A 17 8.10 6.16 1.22
N SER A 18 8.82 7.23 0.89
CA SER A 18 8.45 8.60 1.27
C SER A 18 7.12 9.01 0.66
N LEU A 19 6.95 8.80 -0.64
CA LEU A 19 5.70 9.07 -1.36
C LEU A 19 4.52 8.35 -0.69
N CYS A 20 4.68 7.07 -0.35
CA CYS A 20 3.61 6.32 0.33
C CYS A 20 3.31 6.83 1.74
N ASN A 21 4.31 7.37 2.45
CA ASN A 21 4.08 8.01 3.75
C ASN A 21 3.30 9.32 3.59
N ASP A 22 3.60 10.10 2.57
CA ASP A 22 2.91 11.37 2.28
C ASP A 22 1.48 11.09 1.85
N LEU A 23 1.24 10.14 0.94
CA LEU A 23 -0.09 9.72 0.52
C LEU A 23 -0.95 9.24 1.71
N ALA A 24 -0.39 8.42 2.59
CA ALA A 24 -1.11 7.92 3.77
C ALA A 24 -1.47 9.02 4.78
N ARG A 25 -0.78 10.16 4.76
CA ARG A 25 -1.09 11.34 5.59
C ARG A 25 -2.08 12.29 4.92
N SER A 26 -2.05 12.36 3.58
CA SER A 26 -2.87 13.29 2.80
C SER A 26 -4.25 12.74 2.43
N ILE A 27 -4.41 11.43 2.29
CA ILE A 27 -5.65 10.81 1.84
C ILE A 27 -6.34 10.11 3.02
N PRO A 28 -7.50 10.61 3.48
CA PRO A 28 -8.24 9.96 4.56
C PRO A 28 -8.62 8.52 4.22
N GLY A 29 -8.46 7.62 5.20
CA GLY A 29 -8.77 6.18 5.03
C GLY A 29 -7.65 5.35 4.39
N LEU A 30 -6.58 5.97 3.88
CA LEU A 30 -5.47 5.25 3.28
C LEU A 30 -4.51 4.71 4.35
N LYS A 31 -4.42 3.38 4.47
CA LYS A 31 -3.59 2.71 5.48
C LYS A 31 -2.40 1.99 4.84
N ARG A 32 -1.20 2.46 5.14
CA ARG A 32 0.04 1.87 4.64
C ARG A 32 0.35 0.52 5.31
N VAL A 33 0.65 -0.49 4.48
CA VAL A 33 1.09 -1.83 4.89
C VAL A 33 2.39 -2.18 4.17
N ASN A 34 3.35 -2.76 4.91
CA ASN A 34 4.63 -3.18 4.34
C ASN A 34 4.43 -4.32 3.34
N ARG A 35 4.96 -4.19 2.12
CA ARG A 35 4.84 -5.22 1.07
C ARG A 35 5.47 -6.58 1.45
N GLY A 36 6.67 -6.55 2.03
CA GLY A 36 7.39 -7.77 2.41
C GLY A 36 7.52 -8.78 1.25
N LYS A 37 7.11 -10.02 1.51
CA LYS A 37 7.05 -11.14 0.56
C LYS A 37 5.64 -11.40 0.01
N MET A 38 4.65 -10.59 0.36
CA MET A 38 3.26 -10.83 -0.04
C MET A 38 3.10 -10.82 -1.56
N SER A 39 2.48 -11.87 -2.07
CA SER A 39 1.87 -11.95 -3.40
C SER A 39 0.68 -10.99 -3.52
N LEU A 40 0.14 -10.87 -4.73
CA LEU A 40 -1.05 -10.04 -4.95
C LEU A 40 -2.30 -10.61 -4.26
N LEU A 41 -2.40 -11.95 -4.18
CA LEU A 41 -3.50 -12.62 -3.49
C LEU A 41 -3.46 -12.37 -1.98
N GLU A 42 -2.29 -12.52 -1.36
CA GLU A 42 -2.10 -12.22 0.07
C GLU A 42 -2.38 -10.73 0.38
N ILE A 43 -2.10 -9.81 -0.57
CA ILE A 43 -2.50 -8.41 -0.41
C ILE A 43 -4.04 -8.28 -0.42
N ALA A 44 -4.73 -8.97 -1.32
CA ALA A 44 -6.19 -8.95 -1.37
C ALA A 44 -6.81 -9.54 -0.10
N GLU A 45 -6.32 -10.69 0.36
CA GLU A 45 -6.72 -11.30 1.64
C GLU A 45 -6.49 -10.33 2.81
N LYS A 46 -5.31 -9.69 2.87
CA LYS A 46 -5.00 -8.72 3.91
C LYS A 46 -5.93 -7.50 3.88
N THR A 47 -6.34 -7.09 2.68
CA THR A 47 -7.27 -5.98 2.48
C THR A 47 -8.62 -6.32 3.10
N LEU A 48 -9.13 -7.53 2.85
CA LEU A 48 -10.37 -8.04 3.45
C LEU A 48 -10.25 -8.19 4.97
N GLU A 49 -9.15 -8.73 5.49
CA GLU A 49 -8.89 -8.83 6.94
C GLU A 49 -8.95 -7.46 7.65
N MET A 50 -8.52 -6.40 6.97
CA MET A 50 -8.54 -5.04 7.50
C MET A 50 -9.91 -4.35 7.37
N GLY A 51 -10.90 -5.02 6.78
CA GLY A 51 -12.22 -4.45 6.50
C GLY A 51 -12.18 -3.39 5.40
N ALA A 52 -11.19 -3.46 4.50
CA ALA A 52 -11.08 -2.61 3.33
C ALA A 52 -11.61 -3.34 2.09
N GLU A 53 -12.16 -2.58 1.14
CA GLU A 53 -12.67 -3.13 -0.14
C GLU A 53 -11.66 -2.98 -1.28
N LYS A 54 -10.68 -2.10 -1.11
CA LYS A 54 -9.75 -1.68 -2.17
C LYS A 54 -8.33 -1.64 -1.65
N PHE A 55 -7.39 -1.98 -2.52
CA PHE A 55 -5.97 -1.79 -2.29
C PHE A 55 -5.28 -1.08 -3.45
N ILE A 56 -4.17 -0.43 -3.13
CA ILE A 56 -3.29 0.27 -4.06
C ILE A 56 -1.89 -0.32 -3.93
N VAL A 57 -1.28 -0.66 -5.06
CA VAL A 57 0.13 -1.02 -5.16
C VAL A 57 0.86 0.08 -5.91
N VAL A 58 1.80 0.75 -5.24
CA VAL A 58 2.67 1.75 -5.87
C VAL A 58 3.95 1.07 -6.35
N ASP A 59 4.16 1.05 -7.66
CA ASP A 59 5.41 0.54 -8.23
C ASP A 59 6.49 1.63 -8.33
N ARG A 60 7.72 1.20 -8.58
CA ARG A 60 8.88 2.07 -8.79
C ARG A 60 9.21 2.15 -10.28
N TRP A 61 9.56 3.34 -10.77
CA TRP A 61 10.18 3.47 -12.08
C TRP A 61 11.26 4.55 -12.06
N LYS A 62 12.51 4.15 -12.35
CA LYS A 62 13.71 5.02 -12.26
C LYS A 62 13.87 5.76 -10.92
N GLY A 63 13.26 5.24 -9.85
CA GLY A 63 13.19 5.90 -8.55
C GLY A 63 11.82 5.70 -7.93
#